data_AF-A0A9R1I2Z6-F1
#
_entry.id   AF-A0A9R1I2Z6-F1
#
_cell.length_a   1.000
_cell.length_b   1.000
_cell.length_c   1.000
_cell.angle_alpha   90.00
_cell.angle_beta   90.00
_cell.angle_gamma   90.00
#
_symmetry.space_group_name_H-M   'P 1'
#
loop_
_entity.id
_entity.type
_entity.pdbx_description
1 polymer ?
#
loop_
_entity_poly.entity_id
_entity_poly.type
_entity_poly.pdbx_seq_one_letter_code
_entity_poly.pdbx_strand_id
1 'polypeptide(L)'
;MGMEESAGGAARQAKESLELAFQMSQILDTGLDRHTLSLLMALCDRGANPEALAALVRELSSAAPLAPATPTAPASNAVVAPTAPSLFPSGFRQV
;
A
#
# COMPACT_ATOMS: atom_id res chain seq x y z
N MET A 1 -35.38 -22.19 -23.05
CA MET A 1 -34.76 -21.90 -21.74
C MET A 1 -33.47 -22.71 -21.68
N GLY A 2 -32.28 -22.10 -21.73
CA GLY A 2 -31.05 -22.88 -21.47
C GLY A 2 -29.74 -22.45 -22.13
N MET A 3 -29.70 -21.40 -22.96
CA MET A 3 -28.42 -20.91 -23.52
C MET A 3 -27.86 -19.67 -22.80
N GLU A 4 -28.59 -19.11 -21.83
CA GLU A 4 -28.15 -17.94 -21.06
C GLU A 4 -27.35 -18.32 -19.80
N GLU A 5 -27.34 -19.59 -19.39
CA GLU A 5 -26.65 -20.06 -18.18
C GLU A 5 -25.14 -20.29 -18.39
N SER A 6 -24.68 -20.45 -19.63
CA SER A 6 -23.27 -20.78 -19.90
C SER A 6 -22.31 -19.62 -19.62
N ALA A 7 -22.69 -18.38 -19.97
CA ALA A 7 -21.83 -17.20 -19.75
C ALA A 7 -21.83 -16.74 -18.28
N GLY A 8 -23.01 -16.74 -17.63
CA GLY A 8 -23.13 -16.40 -16.21
C GLY A 8 -22.48 -17.44 -15.30
N GLY A 9 -22.62 -18.73 -15.64
CA GLY A 9 -21.98 -19.82 -14.92
C GLY A 9 -20.46 -19.78 -15.02
N ALA A 10 -19.91 -19.58 -16.22
CA ALA A 10 -18.45 -19.52 -16.42
C ALA A 10 -17.80 -18.36 -15.63
N ALA A 11 -18.43 -17.19 -15.61
CA ALA A 11 -17.93 -16.05 -14.83
C ALA A 11 -17.98 -16.29 -13.32
N ARG A 12 -18.99 -17.03 -12.83
CA ARG A 12 -19.11 -17.41 -11.42
C ARG A 12 -18.04 -18.44 -11.03
N GLN A 13 -17.84 -19.47 -11.86
CA GLN A 13 -16.80 -20.48 -11.66
C GLN A 13 -15.39 -19.86 -11.63
N ALA A 14 -15.10 -18.92 -12.53
CA ALA A 14 -13.82 -18.22 -12.55
C ALA A 14 -13.58 -17.41 -11.26
N LYS A 15 -14.61 -16.73 -10.73
CA LYS A 15 -14.53 -16.00 -9.47
C LYS A 15 -14.30 -16.93 -8.28
N GLU A 16 -15.02 -18.05 -8.22
CA GLU A 16 -14.84 -19.06 -7.16
C GLU A 16 -13.45 -19.69 -7.21
N SER A 17 -12.94 -19.99 -8.41
CA SER A 17 -11.58 -20.50 -8.60
C SER A 17 -10.51 -19.51 -8.13
N LEU A 18 -10.66 -18.22 -8.47
CA LEU A 18 -9.76 -17.16 -8.03
C LEU A 18 -9.81 -16.97 -6.49
N GLU A 19 -10.99 -17.04 -5.90
CA GLU A 19 -11.14 -16.94 -4.45
C GLU A 19 -10.47 -18.09 -3.71
N LEU A 20 -10.61 -19.32 -4.21
CA LEU A 20 -9.95 -20.48 -3.65
C LEU A 20 -8.42 -20.36 -3.76
N ALA A 21 -7.92 -19.93 -4.92
CA ALA A 21 -6.48 -19.71 -5.12
C ALA A 21 -5.94 -18.62 -4.18
N PHE A 22 -6.71 -17.56 -3.93
CA PHE A 22 -6.36 -16.54 -2.94
C PHE A 22 -6.33 -17.11 -1.50
N GLN A 23 -7.28 -17.96 -1.11
CA GLN A 23 -7.21 -18.60 0.21
C GLN A 23 -5.94 -19.46 0.35
N MET A 24 -5.57 -20.20 -0.70
CA MET A 24 -4.32 -20.96 -0.72
C MET A 24 -3.09 -20.04 -0.57
N SER A 25 -3.08 -18.89 -1.26
CA SER A 25 -1.96 -17.93 -1.21
C SER A 25 -1.78 -17.30 0.18
N GLN A 26 -2.88 -17.11 0.92
CA GLN A 26 -2.87 -16.62 2.29
C GLN A 26 -2.37 -17.68 3.27
N ILE A 27 -2.75 -18.95 3.10
CA ILE A 27 -2.26 -20.05 3.95
C ILE A 27 -0.73 -20.22 3.78
N LEU A 28 -0.24 -20.04 2.56
CA LEU A 28 1.18 -20.14 2.22
C LEU A 28 1.97 -18.84 2.52
N ASP A 29 1.30 -17.81 3.07
CA ASP A 29 1.87 -16.50 3.40
C ASP A 29 2.68 -15.86 2.25
N THR A 30 2.18 -15.99 1.03
CA THR A 30 2.87 -15.49 -0.18
C THR A 30 2.86 -13.96 -0.31
N GLY A 31 2.00 -13.27 0.45
CA GLY A 31 1.88 -11.81 0.44
C GLY A 31 1.26 -11.22 -0.84
N LEU A 32 0.55 -12.02 -1.63
CA LEU A 32 -0.03 -11.59 -2.92
C LEU A 32 -1.45 -11.03 -2.75
N ASP A 33 -1.69 -9.84 -3.31
CA ASP A 33 -3.03 -9.27 -3.39
C ASP A 33 -3.92 -10.01 -4.41
N ARG A 34 -5.24 -9.96 -4.20
CA ARG A 34 -6.25 -10.59 -5.07
C ARG A 34 -6.14 -10.09 -6.52
N HIS A 35 -5.79 -8.83 -6.75
CA HIS A 35 -5.58 -8.28 -8.09
C HIS A 35 -4.32 -8.86 -8.75
N THR A 36 -3.21 -8.91 -8.02
CA THR A 36 -1.95 -9.48 -8.51
C THR A 36 -2.11 -10.96 -8.87
N LEU A 37 -2.78 -11.72 -8.00
CA LEU A 37 -3.06 -13.14 -8.24
C LEU A 37 -3.92 -13.34 -9.50
N SER A 38 -4.93 -12.48 -9.72
CA SER A 38 -5.75 -12.51 -10.94
C SER A 38 -4.91 -12.30 -12.20
N LEU A 39 -3.99 -11.34 -12.18
CA LEU A 39 -3.10 -11.05 -13.29
C LEU A 39 -2.15 -12.23 -13.57
N LEU A 40 -1.57 -12.80 -12.51
CA LEU A 40 -0.68 -13.97 -12.63
C LEU A 40 -1.41 -15.17 -13.24
N MET A 41 -2.64 -15.45 -12.81
CA MET A 41 -3.45 -16.53 -13.40
C MET A 41 -3.71 -16.28 -14.90
N ALA A 42 -4.02 -15.05 -15.30
CA ALA A 42 -4.22 -14.69 -16.71
C ALA A 42 -2.94 -14.80 -17.56
N LEU A 43 -1.77 -14.52 -16.96
CA LEU A 43 -0.48 -14.71 -17.61
C LEU A 43 -0.12 -16.20 -17.74
N CYS A 44 -0.38 -16.99 -16.70
CA CYS A 44 -0.20 -18.44 -16.72
C CYS A 44 -1.11 -19.12 -17.76
N ASP A 45 -2.36 -18.67 -17.91
CA ASP A 45 -3.30 -19.16 -18.92
C ASP A 45 -2.78 -18.95 -20.36
N ARG A 46 -2.00 -17.89 -20.57
CA ARG A 46 -1.31 -17.59 -21.84
C ARG A 46 0.01 -18.36 -22.03
N GLY A 47 0.37 -19.25 -21.11
CA GLY A 47 1.58 -20.07 -21.18
C GLY A 47 2.83 -19.44 -20.57
N ALA A 48 2.70 -18.39 -19.76
CA ALA A 48 3.83 -17.87 -18.99
C ALA A 48 4.32 -18.90 -17.97
N ASN A 49 5.64 -19.00 -17.77
CA ASN A 49 6.23 -19.90 -16.77
C ASN A 49 5.94 -19.38 -15.35
N PRO A 50 5.24 -20.14 -14.49
CA PRO A 50 4.92 -19.72 -13.12
C PRO A 50 6.17 -19.49 -12.26
N GLU A 51 7.27 -20.21 -12.50
CA GLU A 51 8.52 -20.00 -11.74
C GLU A 51 9.17 -18.64 -12.07
N ALA A 52 9.17 -18.25 -13.34
CA ALA A 52 9.69 -16.96 -13.78
C ALA A 52 8.84 -15.81 -13.23
N LEU A 53 7.51 -15.97 -13.22
CA LEU A 53 6.58 -15.02 -12.63
C LEU A 53 6.82 -14.87 -11.11
N ALA A 54 7.05 -15.98 -10.40
CA ALA A 54 7.36 -15.93 -8.98
C ALA A 54 8.66 -15.17 -8.68
N ALA A 55 9.70 -15.35 -9.50
CA ALA A 55 10.95 -14.60 -9.38
C ALA A 55 10.71 -13.09 -9.57
N LEU A 56 9.98 -12.70 -10.62
CA LEU A 56 9.64 -11.30 -10.89
C LEU A 56 8.83 -10.67 -9.74
N VAL A 57 7.84 -11.38 -9.21
CA VAL A 57 7.01 -10.90 -8.10
C VAL A 57 7.83 -10.71 -6.83
N ARG A 58 8.77 -11.62 -6.55
CA ARG A 58 9.71 -11.49 -5.42
C ARG A 58 10.65 -10.30 -5.58
N GLU A 59 11.18 -10.10 -6.78
CA GLU A 59 12.04 -8.94 -7.06
C GLU A 59 11.27 -7.63 -6.97
N LEU A 60 10.06 -7.55 -7.52
CA LEU A 60 9.22 -6.34 -7.43
C LEU A 60 8.78 -6.01 -6.00
N SER A 61 8.44 -7.03 -5.21
CA SER A 61 8.08 -6.85 -3.79
C SER A 61 9.30 -6.44 -2.95
N SER A 62 10.47 -7.03 -3.21
CA SER A 62 11.73 -6.67 -2.56
C SER A 62 12.27 -5.30 -3.00
N ALA A 63 12.00 -4.87 -4.23
CA ALA A 63 12.40 -3.58 -4.76
C ALA A 63 11.45 -2.43 -4.34
N ALA A 64 10.36 -2.76 -3.63
CA ALA A 64 9.42 -1.79 -3.09
C ALA A 64 9.57 -1.55 -1.58
N PRO A 65 10.71 -1.03 -1.06
CA PRO A 65 10.62 0.06 -0.13
C PRO A 65 10.36 1.32 -0.97
N LEU A 66 9.09 1.58 -1.29
CA LEU A 66 8.70 2.97 -1.54
C LEU A 66 9.15 3.73 -0.29
N ALA A 67 10.10 4.63 -0.51
CA ALA A 67 10.75 5.46 0.50
C ALA A 67 9.77 5.83 1.61
N PRO A 68 10.18 5.84 2.89
CA PRO A 68 9.40 6.54 3.89
C PRO A 68 9.22 7.96 3.34
N ALA A 69 7.97 8.31 3.03
CA ALA A 69 7.59 9.69 2.86
C ALA A 69 7.97 10.35 4.18
N THR A 70 9.18 10.88 4.22
CA THR A 70 9.60 11.90 5.16
C THR A 70 8.91 13.14 4.61
N PRO A 71 7.83 13.65 5.21
CA PRO A 71 7.53 15.05 5.08
C PRO A 71 8.67 15.78 5.80
N THR A 72 9.77 16.01 5.11
CA THR A 72 10.67 17.11 5.43
C THR A 72 9.93 18.39 5.04
N ALA A 73 8.95 18.78 5.85
CA ALA A 73 8.43 20.13 5.85
C ALA A 73 9.45 21.02 6.59
N PRO A 74 10.03 22.03 5.94
CA PRO A 74 10.97 22.93 6.59
C PRO A 74 10.25 23.82 7.59
N ALA A 75 10.83 23.93 8.79
CA ALA A 75 10.74 25.05 9.73
C ALA A 75 9.43 25.86 9.71
N SER A 76 8.44 25.39 10.49
CA SER A 76 7.40 26.28 10.98
C SER A 76 8.03 27.21 12.02
N ASN A 77 8.20 28.48 11.65
CA ASN A 77 8.65 29.56 12.52
C ASN A 77 7.60 29.75 13.64
N ALA A 78 7.67 28.92 14.67
CA ALA A 78 6.99 29.18 15.92
C ALA A 78 7.72 30.34 16.60
N VAL A 79 7.19 31.54 16.38
CA VAL A 79 7.38 32.70 17.24
C VAL A 79 7.08 32.27 18.68
N VAL A 80 8.12 31.82 19.38
CA VAL A 80 8.11 31.66 20.83
C VAL A 80 8.16 33.07 21.38
N ALA A 81 6.96 33.61 21.65
CA ALA A 81 6.80 34.78 22.48
C ALA A 81 7.37 34.45 23.87
N PRO A 82 8.44 35.13 24.34
CA PRO A 82 8.84 34.99 25.72
C PRO A 82 7.82 35.75 26.57
N THR A 83 7.07 34.96 27.32
CA THR A 83 6.24 35.37 28.46
C THR A 83 6.99 36.43 29.27
N ALA A 84 6.50 37.67 29.23
CA ALA A 84 7.06 38.77 30.00
C ALA A 84 6.67 38.58 31.48
N PRO A 85 7.63 38.44 32.42
CA PRO A 85 7.35 38.69 33.82
C PRO A 85 7.49 40.19 34.05
N SER A 86 6.36 40.81 34.39
CA SER A 86 6.26 42.11 35.02
C SER A 86 7.28 42.27 36.16
N LEU A 87 8.15 43.28 36.06
CA LEU A 87 8.91 43.80 37.19
C LEU A 87 9.19 45.30 36.99
N PHE A 88 8.16 46.12 37.19
CA PHE A 88 8.36 47.46 37.74
C PHE A 88 8.71 47.26 39.24
N PRO A 89 9.59 48.04 39.90
CA PRO A 89 9.49 49.49 39.87
C PRO A 89 10.79 50.32 40.02
N SER A 90 10.63 51.63 39.84
CA SER A 90 11.35 52.70 40.54
C SER A 90 12.82 52.98 40.23
N GLY A 91 13.05 54.20 39.73
CA GLY A 91 13.94 55.13 40.44
C GLY A 91 15.22 55.53 39.71
N PHE A 92 15.35 56.84 39.52
CA PHE A 92 16.61 57.59 39.41
C PHE A 92 17.52 57.26 38.22
N ARG A 93 17.58 58.20 37.26
CA ARG A 93 18.85 58.93 37.05
C ARG A 93 18.60 60.22 36.27
N GLN A 94 18.50 61.28 37.08
CA GLN A 94 18.85 62.64 36.75
C GLN A 94 20.36 62.74 36.51
N VAL A 95 20.77 63.29 35.37
CA VAL A 95 21.88 64.25 35.21
C VAL A 95 21.82 64.83 33.80
#